data_AF-A0A246HNK7-F1
#
_entry.id   AF-A0A246HNK7-F1
#
_cell.length_a   1.000
_cell.length_b   1.000
_cell.length_c   1.000
_cell.angle_alpha   90.00
_cell.angle_beta   90.00
_cell.angle_gamma   90.00
#
_symmetry.space_group_name_H-M   'P 1'
#
loop_
_entity.id
_entity.type
_entity.pdbx_description
1 polymer ?
#
loop_
_entity_poly.entity_id
_entity_poly.type
_entity_poly.pdbx_seq_one_letter_code
_entity_poly.pdbx_strand_id
1 'polypeptide(L)'
;MPAWWLTLMMSATAVDLPPRQVHTCLVDGARQYQSTPCEGRTERIREMPPPADTWANAIHIESVRQELQVKRRAEAAPARQKHPPRCSVRPTPAIRGAVISVHADPARCAAARRQRETTYRKAGGRPSLALSRRMDDLVHDACR
;
A
#
# COMPACT_ATOMS: atom_id res chain seq x y z
N MET A 1 -63.08 10.01 10.06
CA MET A 1 -62.70 10.55 8.73
C MET A 1 -62.32 12.01 8.95
N PRO A 2 -61.16 12.53 8.51
CA PRO A 2 -60.38 12.25 7.28
C PRO A 2 -58.98 11.65 7.59
N ALA A 3 -58.28 10.87 6.75
CA ALA A 3 -58.08 10.86 5.30
C ALA A 3 -57.32 12.08 4.76
N TRP A 4 -56.00 12.12 4.99
CA TRP A 4 -54.96 12.55 4.04
C TRP A 4 -53.67 12.95 4.75
N TRP A 5 -52.76 12.01 4.90
CA TRP A 5 -51.32 12.28 4.84
C TRP A 5 -50.70 11.18 3.98
N LEU A 6 -50.85 11.37 2.67
CA LEU A 6 -50.13 10.64 1.64
C LEU A 6 -48.63 10.87 1.88
N THR A 7 -48.01 9.92 2.56
CA THR A 7 -46.57 9.83 2.69
C THR A 7 -46.02 9.38 1.35
N LEU A 8 -45.37 10.31 0.66
CA LEU A 8 -44.61 10.06 -0.56
C LEU A 8 -43.41 9.15 -0.17
N MET A 9 -43.59 7.84 -0.30
CA MET A 9 -42.50 6.86 -0.18
C MET A 9 -41.54 7.10 -1.34
N MET A 10 -40.38 7.70 -1.03
CA MET A 10 -39.23 7.75 -1.92
C MET A 10 -38.68 6.32 -2.06
N SER A 11 -39.17 5.61 -3.06
CA SER A 11 -38.65 4.31 -3.46
C SER A 11 -37.24 4.50 -4.03
N ALA A 12 -36.24 4.10 -3.26
CA ALA A 12 -34.89 3.90 -3.76
C ALA A 12 -34.94 2.81 -4.85
N THR A 13 -34.86 3.21 -6.10
CA THR A 13 -34.71 2.26 -7.21
C THR A 13 -33.31 1.66 -7.12
N ALA A 14 -33.25 0.39 -6.72
CA ALA A 14 -32.03 -0.40 -6.87
C ALA A 14 -31.71 -0.48 -8.37
N VAL A 15 -30.62 0.14 -8.80
CA VAL A 15 -30.14 0.06 -10.18
C VAL A 15 -29.49 -1.32 -10.33
N ASP A 16 -30.23 -2.27 -10.90
CA ASP A 16 -29.70 -3.57 -11.25
C ASP A 16 -28.83 -3.42 -12.51
N LEU A 17 -27.51 -3.42 -12.32
CA LEU A 17 -26.57 -3.34 -13.45
C LEU A 17 -26.50 -4.74 -14.10
N PRO A 18 -26.75 -4.86 -15.42
CA PRO A 18 -26.69 -6.15 -16.08
C PRO A 18 -25.29 -6.77 -15.95
N PRO A 19 -25.20 -8.11 -15.84
CA PRO A 19 -23.93 -8.81 -15.74
C PRO A 19 -23.06 -8.49 -16.97
N ARG A 20 -21.78 -8.17 -16.72
CA ARG A 20 -20.85 -7.78 -17.79
C ARG A 20 -20.21 -9.02 -18.39
N GLN A 21 -20.30 -9.18 -19.70
CA GLN A 21 -19.59 -10.26 -20.40
C GLN A 21 -18.13 -9.86 -20.64
N VAL A 22 -17.22 -10.78 -20.36
CA VAL A 22 -15.78 -10.65 -20.60
C VAL A 22 -15.37 -11.74 -21.58
N HIS A 23 -14.92 -11.32 -22.75
CA HIS A 23 -14.40 -12.16 -23.82
C HIS A 23 -12.89 -12.31 -23.66
N THR A 24 -12.41 -13.54 -23.64
CA THR A 24 -10.98 -13.88 -23.70
C THR A 24 -10.63 -14.14 -25.15
N CYS A 25 -9.96 -13.18 -25.77
CA CYS A 25 -9.53 -13.20 -27.16
C CYS A 25 -8.09 -13.71 -27.27
N LEU A 26 -7.80 -14.49 -28.31
CA LEU A 26 -6.43 -14.88 -28.65
C LEU A 26 -5.93 -14.02 -29.80
N VAL A 27 -4.96 -13.16 -29.53
CA VAL A 27 -4.31 -12.27 -30.50
C VAL A 27 -2.82 -12.59 -30.48
N ASP A 28 -2.26 -13.04 -31.61
CA ASP A 28 -0.84 -13.41 -31.76
C ASP A 28 -0.33 -14.40 -30.68
N GLY A 29 -1.20 -15.33 -30.26
CA GLY A 29 -0.90 -16.30 -29.22
C GLY A 29 -0.99 -15.77 -27.79
N ALA A 30 -1.27 -14.48 -27.59
CA ALA A 30 -1.51 -13.87 -26.28
C ALA A 30 -3.01 -13.78 -25.96
N ARG A 31 -3.36 -13.99 -24.68
CA ARG A 31 -4.74 -13.82 -24.18
C ARG A 31 -5.00 -12.36 -23.85
N GLN A 32 -5.99 -11.77 -24.51
CA GLN A 32 -6.51 -10.42 -24.26
C GLN A 32 -7.92 -10.51 -23.68
N TYR A 33 -8.23 -9.74 -22.64
CA TYR A 33 -9.55 -9.73 -22.01
C TYR A 33 -10.27 -8.45 -22.38
N GLN A 34 -11.47 -8.56 -22.95
CA GLN A 34 -12.23 -7.42 -23.47
C GLN A 34 -13.71 -7.54 -23.11
N SER A 35 -14.39 -6.41 -22.96
CA SER A 35 -15.85 -6.37 -22.74
C SER A 35 -16.66 -6.44 -24.03
N THR A 36 -16.00 -6.26 -25.17
CA THR A 36 -16.58 -6.40 -26.50
C THR A 36 -16.22 -7.76 -27.08
N PRO A 37 -17.06 -8.31 -27.98
CA PRO A 37 -16.73 -9.53 -28.71
C PRO A 37 -15.38 -9.42 -29.43
N CYS A 38 -14.64 -10.52 -29.49
CA CYS A 38 -13.38 -10.56 -30.21
C CYS A 38 -13.64 -10.45 -31.72
N GLU A 39 -12.83 -9.66 -32.44
CA GLU A 39 -12.87 -9.65 -33.91
C GLU A 39 -12.40 -10.99 -34.52
N GLY A 40 -11.58 -11.74 -33.76
CA GLY A 40 -11.04 -13.04 -34.15
C GLY A 40 -11.46 -14.17 -33.21
N ARG A 41 -10.53 -15.10 -32.95
CA ARG A 41 -10.81 -16.29 -32.15
C ARG A 41 -11.10 -15.92 -30.69
N THR A 42 -12.33 -16.19 -30.26
CA THR A 42 -12.73 -16.16 -28.85
C THR A 42 -12.42 -17.51 -28.22
N GLU A 43 -11.60 -17.52 -27.17
CA GLU A 43 -11.29 -18.74 -26.41
C GLU A 43 -12.37 -19.03 -25.36
N ARG A 44 -12.86 -17.98 -24.69
CA ARG A 44 -13.84 -18.12 -23.60
C ARG A 44 -14.66 -16.84 -23.43
N ILE A 45 -15.95 -16.99 -23.18
CA ILE A 45 -16.82 -15.90 -22.73
C ILE A 45 -17.18 -16.19 -21.26
N ARG A 46 -17.07 -15.18 -20.40
CA ARG A 46 -17.46 -15.26 -18.99
C ARG A 46 -18.41 -14.15 -18.63
N GLU A 47 -19.45 -14.49 -17.89
CA GLU A 47 -20.29 -13.49 -17.25
C GLU A 47 -19.65 -13.09 -15.92
N MET A 48 -19.43 -11.79 -15.74
CA MET A 48 -18.91 -11.21 -14.52
C MET A 48 -20.09 -10.58 -13.77
N PRO A 49 -20.34 -10.97 -12.51
CA PRO A 49 -21.33 -10.29 -11.71
C PRO A 49 -20.96 -8.80 -11.56
N PRO A 50 -21.95 -7.92 -11.35
CA PRO A 50 -21.67 -6.52 -11.06
C PRO A 50 -20.74 -6.42 -9.85
N PRO A 51 -19.81 -5.45 -9.84
CA PRO A 51 -18.90 -5.29 -8.72
C PRO A 51 -19.70 -5.00 -7.45
N ALA A 52 -19.40 -5.73 -6.38
CA ALA A 52 -20.00 -5.46 -5.07
C ALA A 52 -19.48 -4.11 -4.55
N ASP A 53 -20.36 -3.11 -4.50
CA ASP A 53 -20.04 -1.78 -3.96
C ASP A 53 -20.08 -1.84 -2.43
N THR A 54 -18.97 -2.30 -1.85
CA THR A 54 -18.78 -2.39 -0.41
C THR A 54 -17.61 -1.53 0.00
N TRP A 55 -17.69 -0.93 1.19
CA TRP A 55 -16.59 -0.15 1.77
C TRP A 55 -15.28 -0.95 1.80
N ALA A 56 -15.34 -2.25 2.09
CA ALA A 56 -14.19 -3.13 2.14
C ALA A 56 -13.52 -3.28 0.76
N ASN A 57 -14.32 -3.42 -0.30
CA ASN A 57 -13.81 -3.48 -1.68
C ASN A 57 -13.17 -2.14 -2.08
N ALA A 58 -13.79 -1.01 -1.72
CA ALA A 58 -13.25 0.32 -2.01
C ALA A 58 -11.87 0.52 -1.36
N ILE A 59 -11.71 0.13 -0.08
CA ILE A 59 -10.42 0.21 0.61
C ILE A 59 -9.38 -0.71 -0.04
N HIS A 60 -9.77 -1.94 -0.40
CA HIS A 60 -8.87 -2.88 -1.04
C HIS A 60 -8.38 -2.39 -2.41
N ILE A 61 -9.27 -1.84 -3.24
CA ILE A 61 -8.91 -1.26 -4.54
C ILE A 61 -7.92 -0.11 -4.34
N GLU A 62 -8.12 0.74 -3.33
CA GLU A 62 -7.23 1.87 -3.06
C GLU A 62 -5.85 1.40 -2.59
N SER A 63 -5.77 0.37 -1.75
CA SER A 63 -4.48 -0.19 -1.33
C SER A 63 -3.70 -0.76 -2.51
N VAL A 64 -4.38 -1.49 -3.41
CA VAL A 64 -3.75 -2.03 -4.64
C VAL A 64 -3.24 -0.91 -5.54
N ARG A 65 -4.00 0.19 -5.70
CA ARG A 65 -3.56 1.35 -6.48
C ARG A 65 -2.30 1.98 -5.91
N GLN A 66 -2.25 2.14 -4.59
CA GLN A 66 -1.08 2.70 -3.91
C GLN A 66 0.15 1.81 -4.10
N GLU A 67 0.02 0.49 -3.97
CA GLU A 67 1.11 -0.45 -4.22
C GLU A 67 1.63 -0.37 -5.66
N LEU A 68 0.72 -0.33 -6.64
CA LEU A 68 1.10 -0.20 -8.05
C LEU A 68 1.81 1.12 -8.33
N GLN A 69 1.37 2.22 -7.69
CA GLN A 69 2.04 3.51 -7.82
C GLN A 69 3.47 3.47 -7.27
N VAL A 70 3.68 2.81 -6.13
CA VAL A 70 5.02 2.63 -5.54
C VAL A 70 5.90 1.80 -6.47
N LYS A 71 5.40 0.69 -7.01
CA LYS A 71 6.15 -0.15 -7.96
C LYS A 71 6.54 0.62 -9.21
N ARG A 72 5.61 1.36 -9.82
CA ARG A 72 5.88 2.21 -10.98
C ARG A 72 6.94 3.26 -10.70
N ARG A 73 6.93 3.88 -9.51
CA ARG A 73 7.98 4.84 -9.11
C ARG A 73 9.33 4.17 -8.93
N ALA A 74 9.38 2.94 -8.42
CA ALA A 74 10.62 2.19 -8.28
C ALA A 74 11.20 1.79 -9.65
N GLU A 75 10.35 1.41 -10.61
CA GLU A 75 10.74 1.10 -11.98
C GLU A 75 11.18 2.36 -12.77
N ALA A 76 10.49 3.48 -12.57
CA ALA A 76 10.82 4.75 -13.21
C ALA A 76 12.00 5.48 -12.56
N ALA A 77 12.41 5.08 -11.35
CA ALA A 77 13.59 5.64 -10.72
C ALA A 77 14.81 5.29 -11.60
N PRO A 78 15.62 6.29 -12.02
CA PRO A 78 16.83 6.00 -12.78
C PRO A 78 17.65 5.00 -11.97
N ALA A 79 18.14 3.96 -12.63
CA ALA A 79 19.03 2.98 -12.01
C ALA A 79 20.14 3.77 -11.31
N ARG A 80 20.07 3.86 -9.98
CA ARG A 80 21.12 4.48 -9.18
C ARG A 80 22.37 3.75 -9.60
N GLN A 81 23.26 4.43 -10.32
CA GLN A 81 24.54 3.85 -10.72
C GLN A 81 25.13 3.33 -9.42
N LYS A 82 25.17 2.00 -9.28
CA LYS A 82 25.91 1.37 -8.19
C LYS A 82 27.32 1.85 -8.42
N HIS A 83 27.73 2.86 -7.66
CA HIS A 83 29.13 3.24 -7.64
C HIS A 83 29.89 1.94 -7.40
N PRO A 84 30.89 1.61 -8.24
CA PRO A 84 31.69 0.42 -7.99
C PRO A 84 32.16 0.49 -6.53
N PRO A 85 32.19 -0.65 -5.79
CA PRO A 85 32.73 -0.64 -4.45
C PRO A 85 34.12 -0.02 -4.57
N ARG A 86 34.29 1.17 -3.97
CA ARG A 86 35.55 1.91 -4.05
C ARG A 86 36.62 0.92 -3.59
N CYS A 87 37.54 0.58 -4.49
CA CYS A 87 38.75 -0.14 -4.15
C CYS A 87 39.31 0.49 -2.88
N SER A 88 39.74 -0.35 -1.95
CA SER A 88 40.28 0.01 -0.64
C SER A 88 41.44 1.00 -0.78
N VAL A 89 41.12 2.29 -0.85
CA VAL A 89 42.09 3.36 -0.64
C VAL A 89 42.31 3.42 0.86
N ARG A 90 43.58 3.27 1.25
CA ARG A 90 44.10 3.45 2.61
C ARG A 90 43.34 4.56 3.34
N PRO A 91 42.92 4.37 4.61
CA PRO A 91 42.13 5.37 5.32
C PRO A 91 42.96 6.64 5.49
N THR A 92 42.71 7.63 4.63
CA THR A 92 43.06 9.02 4.89
C THR A 92 42.28 9.50 6.09
N PRO A 93 42.88 10.31 7.00
CA PRO A 93 42.21 10.77 8.22
C PRO A 93 40.85 11.36 7.88
N ALA A 94 39.84 10.86 8.58
CA ALA A 94 38.43 10.98 8.25
C ALA A 94 38.00 12.41 7.92
N ILE A 95 37.62 12.66 6.67
CA ILE A 95 36.71 13.77 6.35
C ILE A 95 35.36 13.39 6.98
N ARG A 96 35.18 13.81 8.23
CA ARG A 96 33.88 13.80 8.90
C ARG A 96 33.03 14.88 8.24
N GLY A 97 32.22 14.48 7.27
CA GLY A 97 31.14 15.36 6.80
C GLY A 97 30.28 15.78 7.98
N ALA A 98 29.88 17.05 8.03
CA ALA A 98 28.99 17.54 9.07
C ALA A 98 27.64 16.82 8.94
N VAL A 99 27.31 15.96 9.90
CA VAL A 99 25.99 15.34 10.00
C VAL A 99 25.11 16.34 10.74
N ILE A 100 24.16 16.94 10.04
CA ILE A 100 23.13 17.77 10.67
C ILE A 100 22.16 16.81 11.37
N SER A 101 22.26 16.68 12.69
CA SER A 101 21.29 15.91 13.47
C SER A 101 20.01 16.72 13.63
N VAL A 102 18.87 16.11 13.30
CA VAL A 102 17.54 16.69 13.54
C VAL A 102 17.17 16.66 15.02
N HIS A 103 17.84 15.81 15.81
CA HIS A 103 17.58 15.59 17.23
C HIS A 103 18.59 16.34 18.10
N ALA A 104 18.15 16.77 19.30
CA ALA A 104 18.99 17.41 20.29
C ALA A 104 20.17 16.53 20.74
N ASP A 105 19.93 15.22 20.92
CA ASP A 105 20.97 14.22 21.17
C ASP A 105 20.80 12.99 20.25
N PRO A 106 21.58 12.91 19.15
CA PRO A 106 21.46 11.80 18.21
C PRO A 106 21.90 10.45 18.80
N ALA A 107 22.83 10.45 19.77
CA ALA A 107 23.34 9.22 20.36
C ALA A 107 22.31 8.60 21.31
N ARG A 108 21.66 9.44 22.13
CA ARG A 108 20.57 9.03 23.03
C ARG A 108 19.34 8.53 22.26
N CYS A 109 18.94 9.23 21.20
CA CYS A 109 17.85 8.80 20.33
C CYS A 109 18.16 7.43 19.68
N ALA A 110 19.39 7.23 19.18
CA ALA A 110 19.80 5.95 18.61
C ALA A 110 19.84 4.81 19.65
N ALA A 111 20.27 5.10 20.88
CA ALA A 111 20.25 4.13 21.99
C ALA A 111 18.82 3.70 22.34
N ALA A 112 17.89 4.65 22.47
CA ALA A 112 16.48 4.37 22.73
C ALA A 112 15.83 3.47 21.66
N ARG A 113 16.10 3.75 20.37
CA ARG A 113 15.61 2.92 19.26
C ARG A 113 16.15 1.49 19.31
N ARG A 114 17.45 1.33 19.61
CA ARG A 114 18.05 -0.01 19.81
C ARG A 114 17.40 -0.74 20.98
N GLN A 115 17.12 -0.04 22.07
CA GLN A 115 16.47 -0.64 23.23
C GLN A 115 15.05 -1.14 22.89
N ARG A 116 14.23 -0.35 22.20
CA ARG A 116 12.91 -0.79 21.71
C ARG A 116 13.00 -2.08 20.90
N GLU A 117 13.91 -2.12 19.93
CA GLU A 117 14.12 -3.27 19.05
C GLU A 117 14.55 -4.52 19.84
N THR A 118 15.47 -4.38 20.80
CA THR A 118 15.85 -5.50 21.68
C THR A 118 14.69 -5.97 22.56
N THR A 119 13.85 -5.06 23.04
CA THR A 119 12.69 -5.38 23.87
C THR A 119 11.61 -6.12 23.07
N TYR A 120 11.33 -5.69 21.84
CA TYR A 120 10.39 -6.39 20.96
C TYR A 120 10.89 -7.77 20.58
N ARG A 121 12.18 -7.93 20.29
CA ARG A 121 12.77 -9.25 20.04
C ARG A 121 12.61 -10.20 21.22
N LYS A 122 12.75 -9.70 22.46
CA LYS A 122 12.52 -10.48 23.68
C LYS A 122 11.04 -10.79 23.92
N ALA A 123 10.13 -9.89 23.53
CA ALA A 123 8.69 -10.05 23.68
C ALA A 123 8.03 -10.95 22.61
N GLY A 124 8.77 -11.32 21.56
CA GLY A 124 8.29 -12.18 20.48
C GLY A 124 7.43 -11.42 19.44
N GLY A 125 6.71 -12.18 18.59
CA GLY A 125 6.03 -11.63 17.42
C GLY A 125 4.85 -10.68 17.69
N ARG A 126 4.40 -10.57 18.94
CA ARG A 126 3.25 -9.72 19.33
C ARG A 126 3.47 -9.07 20.70
N PRO A 127 4.23 -7.96 20.79
CA PRO A 127 4.37 -7.22 22.04
C PRO A 127 3.02 -6.69 22.52
N SER A 128 2.80 -6.67 23.84
CA SER A 128 1.56 -6.12 24.41
C SER A 128 1.44 -4.62 24.14
N LEU A 129 0.20 -4.11 24.09
CA LEU A 129 -0.04 -2.68 23.85
C LEU A 129 0.65 -1.79 24.89
N ALA A 130 0.61 -2.18 26.16
CA ALA A 130 1.27 -1.47 27.25
C ALA A 130 2.80 -1.42 27.07
N LEU A 131 3.39 -2.53 26.62
CA LEU A 131 4.82 -2.58 26.31
C LEU A 131 5.16 -1.69 25.12
N SER A 132 4.36 -1.72 24.06
CA SER A 132 4.58 -0.86 22.90
C SER A 132 4.55 0.61 23.29
N ARG A 133 3.50 1.05 24.01
CA ARG A 133 3.37 2.45 24.44
C ARG A 133 4.57 2.90 25.26
N ARG A 134 4.98 2.12 26.26
CA ARG A 134 6.16 2.48 27.08
C ARG A 134 7.42 2.65 26.24
N MET A 135 7.63 1.82 25.21
CA MET A 135 8.81 1.94 24.34
C MET A 135 8.70 3.12 23.38
N ASP A 136 7.48 3.45 22.93
CA ASP A 136 7.23 4.61 22.08
C ASP A 136 7.45 5.92 22.85
N ASP A 137 6.96 6.01 24.09
CA ASP A 137 7.17 7.16 24.98
C ASP A 137 8.67 7.36 25.27
N LEU A 138 9.40 6.27 25.56
CA LEU A 138 10.86 6.31 25.79
C LEU A 138 11.62 6.84 24.57
N VAL A 139 11.23 6.40 23.36
CA VAL A 139 11.84 6.90 22.11
C VAL A 139 11.47 8.35 21.86
N HIS A 140 10.22 8.75 22.14
CA HIS A 140 9.78 10.13 22.00
C HIS A 140 10.60 11.08 22.90
N ASP A 141 10.72 10.75 24.19
CA ASP A 141 11.48 11.55 25.17
C ASP A 141 12.97 11.63 24.83
N ALA A 142 13.53 10.60 24.19
CA ALA A 142 14.93 10.55 23.80
C ALA A 142 15.24 11.27 22.47
N CYS A 143 14.24 11.46 21.60
CA CYS A 143 14.41 11.98 20.25
C CYS A 143 13.79 13.37 20.05
N ARG A 144 13.05 13.90 21.02
CA ARG A 144 12.59 15.29 21.05
C ARG A 144 13.77 16.23 21.29
#